data_AF-A0A5D2RPD9-F1
#
_entry.id   AF-A0A5D2RPD9-F1
#
_cell.length_a   1.000
_cell.length_b   1.000
_cell.length_c   1.000
_cell.angle_alpha   90.00
_cell.angle_beta   90.00
_cell.angle_gamma   90.00
#
_symmetry.space_group_name_H-M   'P 1'
#
loop_
_entity.id
_entity.type
_entity.pdbx_description
1 polymer ?
#
loop_
_entity_poly.entity_id
_entity_poly.type
_entity_poly.pdbx_seq_one_letter_code
_entity_poly.pdbx_strand_id
1 'polypeptide(L)'
;MYSNKEDHFVQNNENFGSPLLYNPPSAQNSPGSESSTNAKPDHMNRASDLLMAVLIGAGLNKNKIIEQATEAMEELFKLAIMGEPLWQHNGNGGMETLNGFQYLREFGNFDATMEQIMRMVEVGEPQCFLSSDCNCNFDQDVPSSFSKLNFEPLNIETSRETAFVQMNPMNIVQLLMDTVRIFIVSRTTLLGVILENVDGSYNGVLQVMSAEFHQRTPLIPARQCYFARYCKKHTNGTWGVVDVSLENLFPYPRVQFRRRPSSCVIQEVGNRGSKVTWIEHVEVDNRSLHPLFRAIVSSGFAFSAKRWIATINRHCQWLTTSTARTAPTTDGVLIPQEGRESLLKLAEKMTKNFFNNINSYVRLRYGNILMVPGKPSGNIVIFTTSIQIPVPMKVLFDFLRHERTRNKWDFLSNQRHVRELVYVNNGENPKNRVSMMQVNSSPNKIEILYLQESYTDETGSYIVYAPMDIMAMSKILNGGNPKFVSILPSGFSIMPDKAPGQGDGAVGSILTLAFQSVDRLSNKEYMPQLTLKIIDAILSTTVASIKDAMLFGIR
;
A
#
# COMPACT_ATOMS: atom_id res chain seq x y z
N MET A 1 58.53 -23.45 42.60
CA MET A 1 58.65 -22.94 43.97
C MET A 1 57.25 -22.89 44.57
N TYR A 2 57.08 -23.59 45.70
CA TYR A 2 55.98 -23.62 46.68
C TYR A 2 55.20 -22.30 46.84
N SER A 3 53.96 -22.20 47.33
CA SER A 3 52.86 -23.10 47.70
C SER A 3 51.72 -22.20 48.25
N ASN A 4 50.49 -22.68 48.20
CA ASN A 4 49.26 -22.19 48.84
C ASN A 4 49.39 -21.57 50.25
N LYS A 5 48.45 -20.70 50.63
CA LYS A 5 47.45 -21.01 51.68
C LYS A 5 46.35 -19.95 51.87
N GLU A 6 45.17 -20.48 52.13
CA GLU A 6 43.92 -19.84 52.56
C GLU A 6 43.92 -19.52 54.09
N ASP A 7 42.87 -18.80 54.49
CA ASP A 7 42.06 -18.92 55.72
C ASP A 7 42.22 -17.98 56.94
N HIS A 8 41.12 -17.22 57.13
CA HIS A 8 40.21 -17.16 58.30
C HIS A 8 40.37 -16.21 59.51
N PHE A 9 39.27 -15.44 59.73
CA PHE A 9 38.57 -14.97 60.97
C PHE A 9 39.36 -14.10 62.00
N VAL A 10 38.82 -13.05 62.65
CA VAL A 10 37.62 -12.96 63.53
C VAL A 10 37.13 -11.48 63.72
N GLN A 11 35.82 -11.40 63.99
CA GLN A 11 34.87 -10.37 64.48
C GLN A 11 35.34 -9.16 65.31
N ASN A 12 34.54 -8.08 65.21
CA ASN A 12 33.97 -7.41 66.40
C ASN A 12 32.51 -6.98 66.12
N ASN A 13 31.61 -7.43 67.00
CA ASN A 13 30.20 -7.06 67.10
C ASN A 13 30.04 -5.70 67.77
N GLU A 14 29.08 -4.88 67.32
CA GLU A 14 28.16 -4.14 68.20
C GLU A 14 26.79 -3.99 67.51
N ASN A 15 25.78 -3.75 68.31
CA ASN A 15 24.49 -4.42 68.28
C ASN A 15 23.33 -3.40 68.18
N PHE A 16 22.17 -3.86 67.68
CA PHE A 16 20.82 -3.31 67.78
C PHE A 16 20.41 -1.99 67.07
N GLY A 17 19.33 -2.10 66.28
CA GLY A 17 18.35 -1.02 66.08
C GLY A 17 17.67 -1.00 64.70
N SER A 18 16.54 -1.71 64.54
CA SER A 18 15.49 -1.28 63.58
C SER A 18 14.46 -0.48 64.37
N PRO A 19 13.95 0.64 63.83
CA PRO A 19 12.58 0.58 63.28
C PRO A 19 12.25 1.53 62.11
N LEU A 20 11.29 1.05 61.29
CA LEU A 20 10.17 1.76 60.63
C LEU A 20 10.40 2.89 59.60
N LEU A 21 9.96 2.57 58.37
CA LEU A 21 9.03 3.30 57.50
C LEU A 21 9.07 4.84 57.53
N TYR A 22 9.58 5.44 56.45
CA TYR A 22 9.17 6.76 55.98
C TYR A 22 9.19 6.84 54.44
N ASN A 23 8.00 6.97 53.84
CA ASN A 23 7.78 7.58 52.52
C ASN A 23 7.94 9.10 52.65
N PRO A 24 8.55 9.80 51.67
CA PRO A 24 7.76 10.69 50.76
C PRO A 24 8.49 10.99 49.41
N PRO A 25 8.06 11.96 48.59
CA PRO A 25 6.74 12.19 47.98
C PRO A 25 6.82 12.20 46.43
N SER A 26 5.65 12.19 45.80
CA SER A 26 5.44 12.51 44.38
C SER A 26 6.01 13.88 43.97
N ALA A 27 6.79 13.91 42.88
CA ALA A 27 7.08 15.08 42.05
C ALA A 27 7.06 14.60 40.58
N GLN A 28 6.00 14.89 39.83
CA GLN A 28 5.91 16.04 38.90
C GLN A 28 7.19 16.34 38.11
N ASN A 29 7.02 16.28 36.78
CA ASN A 29 7.84 16.85 35.72
C ASN A 29 9.17 16.15 35.41
N SER A 30 9.14 15.28 34.40
CA SER A 30 10.30 14.98 33.56
C SER A 30 9.99 15.37 32.11
N PRO A 31 10.92 16.04 31.39
CA PRO A 31 10.62 16.70 30.13
C PRO A 31 10.42 15.69 28.99
N GLY A 32 9.55 16.07 28.05
CA GLY A 32 9.03 15.25 26.98
C GLY A 32 10.07 14.52 26.14
N SER A 33 9.78 13.25 25.90
CA SER A 33 10.32 12.49 24.78
C SER A 33 9.69 13.02 23.50
N GLU A 34 10.29 14.03 22.88
CA GLU A 34 9.89 14.50 21.55
C GLU A 34 10.19 13.42 20.50
N SER A 35 9.22 12.54 20.31
CA SER A 35 9.03 11.79 19.07
C SER A 35 8.77 12.82 17.96
N SER A 36 9.83 13.26 17.28
CA SER A 36 9.76 14.18 16.13
C SER A 36 9.15 13.49 14.89
N THR A 37 7.83 13.31 14.91
CA THR A 37 7.04 13.05 13.71
C THR A 37 6.84 14.35 12.95
N ASN A 38 7.80 14.71 12.08
CA ASN A 38 7.60 15.76 11.08
C ASN A 38 6.63 15.26 9.99
N ALA A 39 5.35 15.17 10.33
CA ALA A 39 4.24 15.41 9.42
C ALA A 39 4.24 16.91 9.10
N LYS A 40 3.87 17.33 7.88
CA LYS A 40 3.72 18.76 7.59
C LYS A 40 2.75 19.39 8.61
N PRO A 41 2.94 20.64 9.04
CA PRO A 41 2.06 21.31 10.01
C PRO A 41 0.57 21.16 9.65
N ASP A 42 0.23 21.25 8.36
CA ASP A 42 -1.14 21.06 7.85
C ASP A 42 -1.77 19.68 8.15
N HIS A 43 -0.97 18.61 8.25
CA HIS A 43 -1.49 17.25 8.47
C HIS A 43 -1.87 16.98 9.93
N MET A 44 -1.08 17.49 10.89
CA MET A 44 -1.43 17.36 12.31
C MET A 44 -2.64 18.24 12.63
N ASN A 45 -2.71 19.43 12.03
CA ASN A 45 -3.87 20.31 12.13
C ASN A 45 -5.12 19.60 11.58
N ARG A 46 -5.08 19.00 10.37
CA ARG A 46 -6.22 18.27 9.77
C ARG A 46 -6.77 17.10 10.62
N ALA A 47 -5.89 16.25 11.15
CA ALA A 47 -6.33 15.12 11.98
C ALA A 47 -6.84 15.56 13.35
N SER A 48 -6.20 16.57 13.94
CA SER A 48 -6.64 17.21 15.19
C SER A 48 -7.96 17.93 15.00
N ASP A 49 -8.16 18.67 13.91
CA ASP A 49 -9.40 19.40 13.61
C ASP A 49 -10.57 18.45 13.39
N LEU A 50 -10.36 17.29 12.75
CA LEU A 50 -11.38 16.26 12.62
C LEU A 50 -11.67 15.56 13.94
N LEU A 51 -10.64 15.23 14.72
CA LEU A 51 -10.82 14.72 16.07
C LEU A 51 -11.56 15.74 16.94
N MET A 52 -11.21 17.02 16.87
CA MET A 52 -11.88 18.10 17.58
C MET A 52 -13.29 18.32 17.02
N ALA A 53 -13.57 18.18 15.73
CA ALA A 53 -14.92 18.29 15.19
C ALA A 53 -15.80 17.07 15.55
N VAL A 54 -15.20 15.90 15.71
CA VAL A 54 -15.84 14.69 16.25
C VAL A 54 -16.06 14.80 17.76
N LEU A 55 -15.11 15.39 18.51
CA LEU A 55 -15.15 15.53 19.97
C LEU A 55 -16.00 16.74 20.43
N ILE A 56 -15.87 17.90 19.80
CA ILE A 56 -16.63 19.14 20.05
C ILE A 56 -18.04 19.05 19.43
N GLY A 57 -18.18 18.36 18.29
CA GLY A 57 -19.45 18.18 17.57
C GLY A 57 -20.16 16.85 17.84
N ALA A 58 -19.81 16.15 18.93
CA ALA A 58 -20.17 14.75 19.21
C ALA A 58 -21.68 14.43 19.19
N GLY A 59 -22.56 15.43 19.23
CA GLY A 59 -24.00 15.28 18.98
C GLY A 59 -24.45 15.58 17.54
N LEU A 60 -23.95 16.67 16.94
CA LEU A 60 -24.47 17.21 15.67
C LEU A 60 -23.92 16.50 14.43
N ASN A 61 -22.63 16.15 14.43
CA ASN A 61 -22.01 15.49 13.28
C ASN A 61 -22.06 13.96 13.37
N LYS A 62 -22.18 13.41 14.59
CA LYS A 62 -22.28 11.97 14.82
C LYS A 62 -23.45 11.36 14.04
N ASN A 63 -24.63 11.94 14.14
CA ASN A 63 -25.82 11.44 13.44
C ASN A 63 -25.65 11.53 11.91
N LYS A 64 -25.07 12.63 11.40
CA LYS A 64 -24.78 12.79 9.97
C LYS A 64 -23.79 11.75 9.46
N ILE A 65 -22.74 11.44 10.24
CA ILE A 65 -21.78 10.38 9.88
C ILE A 65 -22.46 9.01 9.86
N ILE A 66 -23.33 8.72 10.83
CA ILE A 66 -24.10 7.47 10.88
C ILE A 66 -25.04 7.34 9.67
N GLU A 67 -25.79 8.40 9.36
CA GLU A 67 -26.70 8.47 8.22
C GLU A 67 -25.93 8.25 6.91
N GLN A 68 -24.88 9.04 6.66
CA GLN A 68 -24.03 8.92 5.47
C GLN A 68 -23.41 7.52 5.33
N ALA A 69 -22.95 6.92 6.43
CA ALA A 69 -22.38 5.57 6.40
C ALA A 69 -23.43 4.47 6.16
N THR A 70 -24.65 4.69 6.62
CA THR A 70 -25.78 3.76 6.41
C THR A 70 -26.25 3.82 4.96
N GLU A 71 -26.43 5.00 4.40
CA GLU A 71 -26.74 5.20 2.96
C GLU A 71 -25.64 4.61 2.07
N ALA A 72 -24.37 4.86 2.42
CA ALA A 72 -23.23 4.30 1.69
C ALA A 72 -23.24 2.75 1.72
N MET A 73 -23.65 2.13 2.82
CA MET A 73 -23.77 0.68 2.91
C MET A 73 -24.85 0.14 1.97
N GLU A 74 -26.01 0.79 1.91
CA GLU A 74 -27.09 0.41 0.99
C GLU A 74 -26.67 0.57 -0.48
N GLU A 75 -25.99 1.68 -0.81
CA GLU A 75 -25.39 1.90 -2.13
C GLU A 75 -24.37 0.81 -2.47
N LEU A 76 -23.47 0.46 -1.56
CA LEU A 76 -22.47 -0.60 -1.78
C LEU A 76 -23.12 -1.95 -2.12
N PHE A 77 -24.16 -2.36 -1.38
CA PHE A 77 -24.87 -3.60 -1.67
C PHE A 77 -25.55 -3.57 -3.05
N LYS A 78 -26.19 -2.45 -3.42
CA LYS A 78 -26.77 -2.29 -4.76
C LYS A 78 -25.70 -2.37 -5.85
N LEU A 79 -24.59 -1.64 -5.70
CA LEU A 79 -23.45 -1.67 -6.63
C LEU A 79 -22.86 -3.07 -6.82
N ALA A 80 -22.83 -3.87 -5.75
CA ALA A 80 -22.32 -5.25 -5.80
C ALA A 80 -23.27 -6.23 -6.53
N ILE A 81 -24.57 -5.96 -6.57
CA ILE A 81 -25.59 -6.85 -7.14
C ILE A 81 -25.96 -6.48 -8.58
N MET A 82 -26.05 -5.18 -8.89
CA MET A 82 -26.49 -4.69 -10.20
C MET A 82 -25.51 -5.10 -11.32
N GLY A 83 -26.01 -5.34 -12.52
CA GLY A 83 -25.20 -5.68 -13.70
C GLY A 83 -25.20 -4.57 -14.75
N GLU A 84 -25.19 -4.94 -16.02
CA GLU A 84 -25.53 -4.03 -17.12
C GLU A 84 -26.98 -3.52 -16.95
N PRO A 85 -27.28 -2.24 -17.26
CA PRO A 85 -26.42 -1.25 -17.91
C PRO A 85 -25.55 -0.42 -16.95
N LEU A 86 -25.65 -0.62 -15.63
CA LEU A 86 -24.92 0.17 -14.64
C LEU A 86 -23.42 -0.08 -14.72
N TRP A 87 -23.02 -1.35 -14.78
CA TRP A 87 -21.64 -1.76 -15.00
C TRP A 87 -21.43 -2.08 -16.46
N GLN A 88 -20.39 -1.51 -17.06
CA GLN A 88 -20.03 -1.71 -18.46
C GLN A 88 -18.66 -2.36 -18.56
N HIS A 89 -18.53 -3.30 -19.48
CA HIS A 89 -17.27 -3.97 -19.76
C HIS A 89 -16.44 -3.16 -20.75
N ASN A 90 -15.26 -2.69 -20.32
CA ASN A 90 -14.34 -1.98 -21.20
C ASN A 90 -13.41 -2.95 -21.95
N GLY A 91 -13.75 -3.21 -23.22
CA GLY A 91 -12.91 -3.97 -24.17
C GLY A 91 -12.58 -5.40 -23.72
N ASN A 92 -11.56 -6.00 -24.36
CA ASN A 92 -11.12 -7.38 -24.09
C ASN A 92 -10.46 -7.57 -22.70
N GLY A 93 -10.33 -6.51 -21.88
CA GLY A 93 -9.59 -6.51 -20.62
C GLY A 93 -10.37 -6.97 -19.38
N GLY A 94 -11.69 -7.20 -19.50
CA GLY A 94 -12.53 -7.72 -18.43
C GLY A 94 -12.71 -6.78 -17.22
N MET A 95 -12.31 -5.51 -17.33
CA MET A 95 -12.52 -4.53 -16.26
C MET A 95 -13.91 -3.90 -16.41
N GLU A 96 -14.69 -3.96 -15.33
CA GLU A 96 -15.98 -3.30 -15.24
C GLU A 96 -15.81 -1.86 -14.76
N THR A 97 -16.37 -0.93 -15.51
CA THR A 97 -16.43 0.50 -15.15
C THR A 97 -17.87 0.94 -15.01
N LEU A 98 -18.10 1.92 -14.14
CA LEU A 98 -19.43 2.40 -13.84
C LEU A 98 -19.92 3.37 -14.92
N ASN A 99 -21.11 3.16 -15.44
CA ASN A 99 -21.76 4.15 -16.31
C ASN A 99 -22.26 5.32 -15.44
N GLY A 100 -21.62 6.49 -15.59
CA GLY A 100 -21.96 7.67 -14.79
C GLY A 100 -23.41 8.14 -14.95
N PHE A 101 -23.99 7.98 -16.14
CA PHE A 101 -25.38 8.38 -16.40
C PHE A 101 -26.37 7.47 -15.65
N GLN A 102 -26.19 6.16 -15.75
CA GLN A 102 -27.02 5.18 -15.04
C GLN A 102 -26.82 5.27 -13.52
N TYR A 103 -25.59 5.53 -13.07
CA TYR A 103 -25.31 5.76 -11.66
C TYR A 103 -26.04 7.01 -11.14
N LEU A 104 -25.99 8.13 -11.87
CA LEU A 104 -26.73 9.33 -11.50
C LEU A 104 -28.23 9.07 -11.48
N ARG A 105 -28.78 8.33 -12.43
CA ARG A 105 -30.21 7.97 -12.44
C ARG A 105 -30.64 7.16 -11.21
N GLU A 106 -29.82 6.21 -10.78
CA GLU A 106 -30.15 5.29 -9.69
C GLU A 106 -29.89 5.88 -8.29
N PHE A 107 -28.83 6.69 -8.15
CA PHE A 107 -28.34 7.19 -6.85
C PHE A 107 -28.37 8.71 -6.72
N GLY A 108 -28.74 9.44 -7.77
CA GLY A 108 -28.83 10.90 -7.74
C GLY A 108 -30.08 11.39 -7.02
N ASN A 109 -29.89 12.33 -6.10
CA ASN A 109 -30.99 13.08 -5.52
C ASN A 109 -31.23 14.32 -6.38
N PHE A 110 -32.22 14.23 -7.27
CA PHE A 110 -32.60 15.32 -8.18
C PHE A 110 -33.91 15.95 -7.77
N ASP A 111 -34.04 17.26 -7.98
CA ASP A 111 -35.34 17.92 -7.96
C ASP A 111 -36.08 17.63 -9.28
N ALA A 112 -37.39 17.94 -9.32
CA ALA A 112 -38.23 17.72 -10.50
C ALA A 112 -37.67 18.43 -11.76
N THR A 113 -36.97 19.56 -11.57
CA THR A 113 -36.33 20.35 -12.64
C THR A 113 -35.19 19.59 -13.30
N MET A 114 -34.29 19.01 -12.51
CA MET A 114 -33.14 18.26 -13.01
C MET A 114 -33.56 16.94 -13.65
N GLU A 115 -34.60 16.27 -13.14
CA GLU A 115 -35.19 15.11 -13.82
C GLU A 115 -35.75 15.45 -15.21
N GLN A 116 -36.35 16.64 -15.36
CA GLN A 116 -36.88 17.10 -16.65
C GLN A 116 -35.74 17.42 -17.63
N ILE A 117 -34.63 18.00 -17.13
CA ILE A 117 -33.42 18.21 -17.93
C ILE A 117 -32.80 16.88 -18.36
N MET A 118 -32.67 15.90 -17.46
CA MET A 118 -32.15 14.56 -17.82
C MET A 118 -33.04 13.89 -18.87
N ARG A 119 -34.37 13.97 -18.73
CA ARG A 119 -35.31 13.48 -19.74
C ARG A 119 -35.17 14.19 -21.08
N MET A 120 -34.97 15.51 -21.10
CA MET A 120 -34.77 16.26 -22.34
C MET A 120 -33.44 15.89 -23.03
N VAL A 121 -32.37 15.66 -22.26
CA VAL A 121 -31.06 15.21 -22.80
C VAL A 121 -31.14 13.79 -23.35
N GLU A 122 -31.90 12.89 -22.72
CA GLU A 122 -32.14 11.52 -23.21
C GLU A 122 -32.94 11.46 -24.52
N VAL A 123 -33.88 12.39 -24.71
CA VAL A 123 -34.80 12.39 -25.86
C VAL A 123 -34.18 13.04 -27.11
N GLY A 124 -33.05 13.75 -26.99
CA GLY A 124 -32.22 14.16 -28.13
C GLY A 124 -32.82 15.21 -29.07
N GLU A 125 -33.90 15.89 -28.69
CA GLU A 125 -34.59 16.89 -29.55
C GLU A 125 -34.59 18.28 -28.88
N PRO A 126 -34.04 19.33 -29.55
CA PRO A 126 -34.11 20.69 -29.06
C PRO A 126 -35.47 21.29 -29.41
N GLN A 127 -36.39 21.36 -28.44
CA GLN A 127 -37.56 22.22 -28.62
C GLN A 127 -37.13 23.68 -28.45
N CYS A 128 -36.94 24.35 -29.58
CA CYS A 128 -36.80 25.79 -29.66
C CYS A 128 -38.00 26.48 -29.00
N PHE A 129 -37.79 27.12 -27.85
CA PHE A 129 -38.69 28.18 -27.41
C PHE A 129 -38.33 29.48 -28.14
N LEU A 130 -38.84 29.62 -29.36
CA LEU A 130 -39.15 30.93 -29.89
C LEU A 130 -40.45 31.38 -29.21
N SER A 131 -40.33 32.25 -28.21
CA SER A 131 -41.40 33.17 -27.85
C SER A 131 -40.88 34.56 -28.15
N SER A 132 -41.38 35.12 -29.25
CA SER A 132 -41.32 36.55 -29.53
C SER A 132 -41.98 37.32 -28.37
N ASP A 133 -41.51 38.55 -28.18
CA ASP A 133 -42.14 39.63 -27.41
C ASP A 133 -41.71 39.79 -25.96
N CYS A 134 -40.42 40.13 -25.77
CA CYS A 134 -39.98 41.06 -24.74
C CYS A 134 -38.82 41.89 -25.30
N ASN A 135 -39.15 43.08 -25.82
CA ASN A 135 -38.17 44.09 -26.17
C ASN A 135 -37.65 44.74 -24.87
N CYS A 136 -36.72 44.07 -24.19
CA CYS A 136 -35.94 44.68 -23.11
C CYS A 136 -34.49 44.82 -23.56
N ASN A 137 -34.17 46.04 -24.01
CA ASN A 137 -32.80 46.51 -24.11
C ASN A 137 -32.12 46.35 -22.74
N PHE A 138 -31.16 45.43 -22.65
CA PHE A 138 -30.18 45.40 -21.56
C PHE A 138 -28.80 45.69 -22.13
N ASP A 139 -28.64 46.90 -22.67
CA ASP A 139 -27.37 47.63 -22.55
C ASP A 139 -27.40 48.34 -21.20
N GLN A 140 -26.98 47.65 -20.14
CA GLN A 140 -26.48 48.23 -18.89
C GLN A 140 -25.97 47.13 -17.95
N ASP A 141 -24.65 47.11 -17.77
CA ASP A 141 -23.94 46.71 -16.56
C ASP A 141 -24.43 45.46 -15.80
N VAL A 142 -24.13 44.29 -16.36
CA VAL A 142 -23.96 43.10 -15.52
C VAL A 142 -22.54 43.15 -14.95
N PRO A 143 -22.34 43.21 -13.62
CA PRO A 143 -21.00 43.19 -13.04
C PRO A 143 -20.28 41.93 -13.51
N SER A 144 -19.09 42.09 -14.07
CA SER A 144 -18.15 41.03 -14.45
C SER A 144 -17.57 40.27 -13.23
N SER A 145 -18.38 40.08 -12.20
CA SER A 145 -18.01 39.54 -10.89
C SER A 145 -18.53 38.12 -10.68
N PHE A 146 -18.88 37.40 -11.75
CA PHE A 146 -18.72 35.95 -11.72
C PHE A 146 -17.27 35.68 -12.05
N SER A 147 -16.41 35.80 -11.03
CA SER A 147 -15.17 35.04 -11.04
C SER A 147 -15.59 33.60 -11.32
N LYS A 148 -15.29 33.12 -12.53
CA LYS A 148 -15.26 31.69 -12.84
C LYS A 148 -14.35 31.08 -11.78
N LEU A 149 -14.93 30.63 -10.68
CA LEU A 149 -14.35 29.60 -9.85
C LEU A 149 -14.26 28.41 -10.80
N ASN A 150 -13.11 28.30 -11.48
CA ASN A 150 -12.74 27.17 -12.30
C ASN A 150 -12.60 25.95 -11.38
N PHE A 151 -13.73 25.42 -10.90
CA PHE A 151 -13.84 24.05 -10.41
C PHE A 151 -13.80 23.18 -11.66
N GLU A 152 -12.60 22.89 -12.17
CA GLU A 152 -12.50 21.78 -13.11
C GLU A 152 -12.75 20.49 -12.34
N PRO A 153 -13.58 19.59 -12.87
CA PRO A 153 -14.09 18.42 -12.14
C PRO A 153 -12.97 17.44 -11.78
N LEU A 154 -13.09 16.81 -10.62
CA LEU A 154 -12.26 15.66 -10.23
C LEU A 154 -12.51 14.51 -11.21
N ASN A 155 -11.49 13.67 -11.44
CA ASN A 155 -11.67 12.46 -12.24
C ASN A 155 -12.38 11.41 -11.40
N ILE A 156 -13.42 10.80 -11.95
CA ILE A 156 -14.10 9.67 -11.34
C ILE A 156 -13.40 8.40 -11.80
N GLU A 157 -12.85 7.65 -10.85
CA GLU A 157 -12.26 6.33 -11.10
C GLU A 157 -13.17 5.27 -10.45
N THR A 158 -13.66 4.34 -11.26
CA THR A 158 -14.56 3.27 -10.82
C THR A 158 -14.08 1.91 -11.30
N SER A 159 -14.22 0.90 -10.43
CA SER A 159 -13.85 -0.48 -10.74
C SER A 159 -14.63 -1.43 -9.85
N ARG A 160 -15.06 -2.55 -10.44
CA ARG A 160 -15.56 -3.71 -9.71
C ARG A 160 -14.73 -4.95 -10.02
N GLU A 161 -14.54 -5.79 -9.02
CA GLU A 161 -13.96 -7.12 -9.18
C GLU A 161 -14.65 -8.10 -8.22
N THR A 162 -14.90 -9.32 -8.69
CA THR A 162 -15.46 -10.39 -7.86
C THR A 162 -14.60 -11.63 -7.95
N ALA A 163 -14.14 -12.14 -6.81
CA ALA A 163 -13.36 -13.37 -6.77
C ALA A 163 -13.67 -14.23 -5.55
N PHE A 164 -13.34 -15.51 -5.66
CA PHE A 164 -13.31 -16.42 -4.52
C PHE A 164 -12.02 -16.23 -3.73
N VAL A 165 -12.14 -16.16 -2.40
CA VAL A 165 -11.05 -16.04 -1.45
C VAL A 165 -11.11 -17.22 -0.49
N GLN A 166 -10.00 -17.94 -0.31
CA GLN A 166 -9.91 -19.08 0.60
C GLN A 166 -9.74 -18.65 2.06
N MET A 167 -10.71 -17.87 2.55
CA MET A 167 -10.78 -17.36 3.90
C MET A 167 -12.25 -17.20 4.28
N ASN A 168 -12.62 -17.51 5.52
CA ASN A 168 -14.00 -17.31 5.97
C ASN A 168 -14.34 -15.81 6.05
N PRO A 169 -15.63 -15.43 6.00
CA PRO A 169 -16.01 -14.01 5.96
C PRO A 169 -15.51 -13.21 7.17
N MET A 170 -15.56 -13.81 8.37
CA MET A 170 -15.21 -13.11 9.61
C MET A 170 -13.72 -12.76 9.68
N ASN A 171 -12.84 -13.63 9.20
CA ASN A 171 -11.41 -13.37 9.14
C ASN A 171 -11.07 -12.27 8.11
N ILE A 172 -11.83 -12.17 7.01
CA ILE A 172 -11.68 -11.07 6.04
C ILE A 172 -12.16 -9.76 6.67
N VAL A 173 -13.31 -9.77 7.35
CA VAL A 173 -13.81 -8.60 8.08
C VAL A 173 -12.78 -8.15 9.13
N GLN A 174 -12.25 -9.09 9.92
CA GLN A 174 -11.22 -8.80 10.90
C GLN A 174 -9.95 -8.22 10.26
N LEU A 175 -9.49 -8.79 9.14
CA LEU A 175 -8.36 -8.26 8.39
C LEU A 175 -8.60 -6.80 7.99
N LEU A 176 -9.79 -6.47 7.52
CA LEU A 176 -10.15 -5.11 7.09
C LEU A 176 -10.34 -4.14 8.26
N MET A 177 -10.95 -4.58 9.37
CA MET A 177 -11.24 -3.73 10.52
C MET A 177 -10.01 -3.52 11.43
N ASP A 178 -9.24 -4.57 11.70
CA ASP A 178 -8.07 -4.51 12.60
C ASP A 178 -6.78 -4.13 11.87
N THR A 179 -6.59 -4.66 10.66
CA THR A 179 -5.31 -4.63 9.96
C THR A 179 -5.41 -3.75 8.73
N VAL A 180 -5.51 -2.44 8.94
CA VAL A 180 -5.57 -1.50 7.82
C VAL A 180 -4.22 -1.35 7.09
N ARG A 181 -3.21 -2.17 7.40
CA ARG A 181 -1.90 -2.21 6.72
C ARG A 181 -1.78 -3.41 5.79
N ILE A 182 -2.60 -3.42 4.74
CA ILE A 182 -2.36 -4.25 3.55
C ILE A 182 -1.54 -3.48 2.52
N PHE A 183 -0.85 -4.16 1.59
CA PHE A 183 0.20 -3.57 0.72
C PHE A 183 -0.16 -2.28 -0.04
N ILE A 184 -1.45 -1.97 -0.22
CA ILE A 184 -1.95 -0.76 -0.89
C ILE A 184 -2.01 0.44 0.08
N VAL A 185 -2.19 0.18 1.37
CA VAL A 185 -2.33 1.19 2.43
C VAL A 185 -1.01 1.30 3.18
N SER A 186 -0.31 2.43 3.03
CA SER A 186 0.99 2.64 3.68
C SER A 186 0.85 3.12 5.13
N ARG A 187 -0.15 3.98 5.37
CA ARG A 187 -0.46 4.55 6.68
C ARG A 187 -1.94 4.51 6.90
N THR A 188 -2.29 4.24 8.14
CA THR A 188 -3.65 4.19 8.62
C THR A 188 -3.66 4.58 10.09
N THR A 189 -4.63 5.39 10.46
CA THR A 189 -4.84 5.82 11.84
C THR A 189 -6.34 5.76 12.12
N LEU A 190 -6.72 4.98 13.14
CA LEU A 190 -8.05 5.06 13.73
C LEU A 190 -8.14 6.38 14.48
N LEU A 191 -9.10 7.23 14.11
CA LEU A 191 -9.32 8.53 14.73
C LEU A 191 -10.39 8.46 15.82
N GLY A 192 -11.35 7.55 15.69
CA GLY A 192 -12.35 7.33 16.72
C GLY A 192 -13.34 6.23 16.32
N VAL A 193 -14.07 5.70 17.31
CA VAL A 193 -15.16 4.75 17.10
C VAL A 193 -16.47 5.46 17.44
N ILE A 194 -17.42 5.44 16.50
CA ILE A 194 -18.70 6.15 16.59
C ILE A 194 -19.80 5.22 17.12
N LEU A 195 -19.82 4.00 16.59
CA LEU A 195 -20.69 2.90 17.02
C LEU A 195 -19.80 1.70 17.37
N GLU A 196 -19.97 1.21 18.59
CA GLU A 196 -19.33 0.00 19.11
C GLU A 196 -20.38 -1.08 19.30
N ASN A 197 -19.98 -2.34 19.18
CA ASN A 197 -20.84 -3.47 19.51
C ASN A 197 -20.37 -4.13 20.80
N VAL A 198 -21.31 -4.49 21.66
CA VAL A 198 -21.07 -5.01 23.01
C VAL A 198 -20.72 -6.51 22.99
N ASP A 199 -21.11 -7.22 21.94
CA ASP A 199 -20.87 -8.66 21.77
C ASP A 199 -19.45 -9.01 21.25
N GLY A 200 -18.62 -8.00 20.97
CA GLY A 200 -17.29 -8.16 20.38
C GLY A 200 -17.29 -8.49 18.87
N SER A 201 -18.45 -8.46 18.21
CA SER A 201 -18.60 -8.60 16.76
C SER A 201 -18.36 -7.27 16.04
N TYR A 202 -17.93 -7.33 14.76
CA TYR A 202 -17.88 -6.12 13.92
C TYR A 202 -19.24 -5.71 13.35
N ASN A 203 -20.31 -6.47 13.61
CA ASN A 203 -21.64 -6.14 13.10
C ASN A 203 -22.14 -4.81 13.70
N GLY A 204 -22.39 -3.82 12.86
CA GLY A 204 -22.84 -2.49 13.26
C GLY A 204 -21.72 -1.56 13.74
N VAL A 205 -20.45 -1.98 13.66
CA VAL A 205 -19.31 -1.15 14.09
C VAL A 205 -19.03 -0.06 13.07
N LEU A 206 -18.91 1.18 13.54
CA LEU A 206 -18.61 2.37 12.73
C LEU A 206 -17.37 3.07 13.26
N GLN A 207 -16.33 3.14 12.44
CA GLN A 207 -15.05 3.76 12.76
C GLN A 207 -14.78 4.97 11.87
N VAL A 208 -14.13 5.99 12.41
CA VAL A 208 -13.57 7.11 11.65
C VAL A 208 -12.07 6.88 11.52
N MET A 209 -11.59 6.87 10.29
CA MET A 209 -10.20 6.53 9.97
C MET A 209 -9.57 7.57 9.05
N SER A 210 -8.25 7.64 9.07
CA SER A 210 -7.47 8.27 8.00
C SER A 210 -6.55 7.24 7.39
N ALA A 211 -6.40 7.25 6.06
CA ALA A 211 -5.48 6.37 5.37
C ALA A 211 -4.76 7.05 4.20
N GLU A 212 -3.55 6.58 3.92
CA GLU A 212 -2.75 6.96 2.76
C GLU A 212 -2.58 5.75 1.82
N PHE A 213 -3.15 5.86 0.62
CA PHE A 213 -3.08 4.86 -0.43
C PHE A 213 -1.95 5.21 -1.39
N HIS A 214 -1.09 4.25 -1.66
CA HIS A 214 0.06 4.45 -2.53
C HIS A 214 0.09 3.42 -3.66
N GLN A 215 0.59 3.85 -4.82
CA GLN A 215 1.08 2.90 -5.80
C GLN A 215 2.52 2.52 -5.53
N ARG A 216 2.95 1.43 -6.18
CA ARG A 216 4.31 0.89 -6.07
C ARG A 216 5.33 1.71 -6.88
N THR A 217 5.20 3.05 -6.90
CA THR A 217 6.01 4.00 -7.67
C THR A 217 6.01 5.38 -6.99
N PRO A 218 7.13 6.12 -6.99
CA PRO A 218 7.19 7.45 -6.38
C PRO A 218 6.55 8.53 -7.25
N LEU A 219 6.25 8.24 -8.52
CA LEU A 219 5.73 9.23 -9.49
C LEU A 219 4.19 9.32 -9.51
N ILE A 220 3.51 8.48 -8.74
CA ILE A 220 2.08 8.59 -8.48
C ILE A 220 1.93 9.14 -7.06
N PRO A 221 1.36 10.35 -6.88
CA PRO A 221 1.15 10.93 -5.57
C PRO A 221 0.32 10.02 -4.65
N ALA A 222 0.66 10.04 -3.37
CA ALA A 222 -0.13 9.38 -2.34
C ALA A 222 -1.55 9.98 -2.29
N ARG A 223 -2.57 9.12 -2.25
CA ARG A 223 -3.96 9.54 -2.07
C ARG A 223 -4.29 9.45 -0.59
N GLN A 224 -4.65 10.56 0.03
CA GLN A 224 -5.01 10.60 1.45
C GLN A 224 -6.48 10.99 1.61
N CYS A 225 -7.25 10.18 2.31
CA CYS A 225 -8.63 10.53 2.70
C CYS A 225 -8.90 10.25 4.17
N TYR A 226 -9.98 10.88 4.65
CA TYR A 226 -10.57 10.67 5.95
C TYR A 226 -11.97 10.14 5.71
N PHE A 227 -12.26 8.97 6.25
CA PHE A 227 -13.47 8.23 5.88
C PHE A 227 -14.09 7.56 7.09
N ALA A 228 -15.39 7.37 7.02
CA ALA A 228 -16.11 6.45 7.88
C ALA A 228 -16.02 5.03 7.28
N ARG A 229 -15.63 4.07 8.11
CA ARG A 229 -15.69 2.64 7.83
C ARG A 229 -16.83 2.03 8.62
N TYR A 230 -17.85 1.56 7.92
CA TYR A 230 -18.98 0.88 8.53
C TYR A 230 -18.98 -0.60 8.18
N CYS A 231 -19.09 -1.46 9.20
CA CYS A 231 -19.22 -2.90 9.02
C CYS A 231 -20.62 -3.35 9.46
N LYS A 232 -21.29 -4.13 8.62
CA LYS A 232 -22.63 -4.65 8.92
C LYS A 232 -22.80 -6.05 8.35
N LYS A 233 -23.42 -6.93 9.12
CA LYS A 233 -23.88 -8.22 8.65
C LYS A 233 -25.29 -8.05 8.08
N HIS A 234 -25.45 -8.38 6.81
CA HIS A 234 -26.75 -8.44 6.13
C HIS A 234 -27.41 -9.81 6.32
N THR A 235 -28.64 -9.97 5.86
CA THR A 235 -29.33 -11.27 5.82
C THR A 235 -28.52 -12.30 5.01
N ASN A 236 -28.69 -13.59 5.33
CA ASN A 236 -28.02 -14.73 4.67
C ASN A 236 -26.50 -14.84 4.88
N GLY A 237 -25.97 -14.31 5.99
CA GLY A 237 -24.55 -14.47 6.34
C GLY A 237 -23.58 -13.61 5.52
N THR A 238 -24.09 -12.69 4.71
CA THR A 238 -23.28 -11.78 3.90
C THR A 238 -22.84 -10.59 4.75
N TRP A 239 -21.57 -10.22 4.65
CA TRP A 239 -20.99 -9.06 5.34
C TRP A 239 -20.74 -7.93 4.35
N GLY A 240 -21.02 -6.71 4.77
CA GLY A 240 -20.60 -5.48 4.08
C GLY A 240 -19.57 -4.74 4.93
N VAL A 241 -18.51 -4.27 4.29
CA VAL A 241 -17.60 -3.26 4.84
C VAL A 241 -17.58 -2.13 3.82
N VAL A 242 -18.04 -0.94 4.21
CA VAL A 242 -18.06 0.24 3.34
C VAL A 242 -17.18 1.35 3.90
N ASP A 243 -16.42 1.97 3.02
CA ASP A 243 -15.64 3.17 3.28
C ASP A 243 -16.26 4.34 2.51
N VAL A 244 -16.56 5.43 3.22
CA VAL A 244 -17.08 6.66 2.61
C VAL A 244 -16.39 7.90 3.18
N SER A 245 -15.96 8.77 2.29
CA SER A 245 -15.27 10.02 2.60
C SER A 245 -16.12 10.97 3.42
N LEU A 246 -15.53 11.58 4.46
CA LEU A 246 -16.21 12.54 5.34
C LEU A 246 -16.01 14.00 4.90
N GLU A 247 -15.34 14.25 3.77
CA GLU A 247 -15.01 15.58 3.30
C GLU A 247 -16.24 16.44 2.93
N ASN A 248 -17.43 15.84 2.76
CA ASN A 248 -18.68 16.60 2.62
C ASN A 248 -19.11 17.27 3.94
N LEU A 249 -18.77 16.66 5.08
CA LEU A 249 -19.00 17.22 6.41
C LEU A 249 -17.87 18.19 6.82
N PHE A 250 -16.71 18.06 6.18
CA PHE A 250 -15.50 18.83 6.46
C PHE A 250 -14.86 19.37 5.16
N PRO A 251 -15.41 20.45 4.57
CA PRO A 251 -15.05 20.92 3.22
C PRO A 251 -13.69 21.63 3.11
N TYR A 252 -13.00 21.90 4.22
CA TYR A 252 -11.69 22.55 4.24
C TYR A 252 -10.60 21.62 4.80
N PRO A 253 -9.39 21.61 4.22
CA PRO A 253 -8.93 22.30 3.00
C PRO A 253 -9.37 21.60 1.70
N ARG A 254 -9.03 22.20 0.54
CA ARG A 254 -9.43 21.74 -0.82
C ARG A 254 -9.17 20.24 -1.01
N VAL A 255 -10.22 19.52 -1.34
CA VAL A 255 -10.21 18.06 -1.43
C VAL A 255 -9.59 17.60 -2.76
N GLN A 256 -8.45 16.90 -2.67
CA GLN A 256 -7.75 16.33 -3.84
C GLN A 256 -8.15 14.87 -4.11
N PHE A 257 -8.76 14.21 -3.14
CA PHE A 257 -9.15 12.81 -3.21
C PHE A 257 -10.38 12.56 -2.31
N ARG A 258 -11.42 11.93 -2.86
CA ARG A 258 -12.63 11.52 -2.15
C ARG A 258 -12.93 10.07 -2.47
N ARG A 259 -13.41 9.34 -1.47
CA ARG A 259 -13.92 7.98 -1.60
C ARG A 259 -15.44 8.01 -1.57
N ARG A 260 -16.08 7.76 -2.71
CA ARG A 260 -17.50 7.39 -2.74
C ARG A 260 -17.66 5.98 -2.16
N PRO A 261 -18.89 5.50 -1.88
CA PRO A 261 -19.09 4.18 -1.27
C PRO A 261 -18.24 3.10 -1.95
N SER A 262 -17.22 2.63 -1.24
CA SER A 262 -16.17 1.72 -1.72
C SER A 262 -15.85 0.68 -0.66
N SER A 263 -15.02 -0.31 -0.99
CA SER A 263 -14.65 -1.51 -0.19
C SER A 263 -15.39 -2.74 -0.69
N CYS A 264 -16.04 -3.57 0.15
CA CYS A 264 -16.45 -4.89 -0.31
C CYS A 264 -17.68 -5.50 0.36
N VAL A 265 -18.32 -6.38 -0.41
CA VAL A 265 -19.33 -7.34 0.03
C VAL A 265 -18.70 -8.73 0.08
N ILE A 266 -18.89 -9.44 1.19
CA ILE A 266 -18.27 -10.72 1.49
C ILE A 266 -19.37 -11.74 1.76
N GLN A 267 -19.56 -12.67 0.83
CA GLN A 267 -20.57 -13.73 0.91
C GLN A 267 -19.90 -15.05 1.27
N GLU A 268 -20.45 -15.77 2.25
CA GLU A 268 -20.00 -17.12 2.59
C GLU A 268 -20.26 -18.10 1.44
N VAL A 269 -19.24 -18.88 1.05
CA VAL A 269 -19.36 -19.91 0.02
C VAL A 269 -18.74 -21.21 0.53
N GLY A 270 -19.60 -22.20 0.80
CA GLY A 270 -19.20 -23.46 1.41
C GLY A 270 -18.61 -23.26 2.82
N ASN A 271 -17.89 -24.26 3.33
CA ASN A 271 -17.49 -24.27 4.74
C ASN A 271 -16.22 -23.47 5.07
N ARG A 272 -15.47 -22.95 4.08
CA ARG A 272 -14.12 -22.36 4.31
C ARG A 272 -13.73 -21.20 3.39
N GLY A 273 -14.61 -20.74 2.50
CA GLY A 273 -14.30 -19.69 1.53
C GLY A 273 -15.32 -18.58 1.50
N SER A 274 -14.96 -17.50 0.83
CA SER A 274 -15.82 -16.34 0.64
C SER A 274 -15.81 -15.90 -0.81
N LYS A 275 -16.96 -15.55 -1.36
CA LYS A 275 -17.05 -14.74 -2.58
C LYS A 275 -16.97 -13.27 -2.16
N VAL A 276 -15.93 -12.59 -2.60
CA VAL A 276 -15.69 -11.17 -2.30
C VAL A 276 -15.93 -10.36 -3.56
N THR A 277 -16.85 -9.41 -3.50
CA THR A 277 -17.05 -8.38 -4.51
C THR A 277 -16.48 -7.07 -3.98
N TRP A 278 -15.43 -6.58 -4.59
CA TRP A 278 -14.81 -5.30 -4.24
C TRP A 278 -15.28 -4.21 -5.21
N ILE A 279 -15.64 -3.06 -4.65
CA ILE A 279 -16.02 -1.84 -5.37
C ILE A 279 -15.03 -0.75 -5.00
N GLU A 280 -14.34 -0.21 -6.00
CA GLU A 280 -13.55 1.01 -5.87
C GLU A 280 -14.28 2.13 -6.60
N HIS A 281 -14.70 3.17 -5.88
CA HIS A 281 -15.36 4.33 -6.43
C HIS A 281 -14.77 5.60 -5.80
N VAL A 282 -13.95 6.32 -6.55
CA VAL A 282 -13.22 7.48 -6.03
C VAL A 282 -13.27 8.66 -6.97
N GLU A 283 -13.12 9.85 -6.40
CA GLU A 283 -12.90 11.09 -7.12
C GLU A 283 -11.49 11.60 -6.81
N VAL A 284 -10.71 11.95 -7.83
CA VAL A 284 -9.30 12.31 -7.64
C VAL A 284 -8.83 13.41 -8.59
N ASP A 285 -8.01 14.30 -8.04
CA ASP A 285 -7.27 15.30 -8.80
C ASP A 285 -6.00 14.66 -9.39
N ASN A 286 -6.01 14.41 -10.70
CA ASN A 286 -4.87 13.84 -11.43
C ASN A 286 -4.02 14.92 -12.13
N ARG A 287 -4.15 16.22 -11.82
CA ARG A 287 -3.41 17.30 -12.49
C ARG A 287 -1.88 17.19 -12.37
N SER A 288 -1.40 16.73 -11.23
CA SER A 288 0.03 16.57 -10.94
C SER A 288 0.58 15.19 -11.35
N LEU A 289 -0.22 14.38 -12.04
CA LEU A 289 0.17 13.02 -12.41
C LEU A 289 1.26 13.03 -13.48
N HIS A 290 2.34 12.29 -13.23
CA HIS A 290 3.44 12.17 -14.18
C HIS A 290 2.97 11.52 -15.51
N PRO A 291 3.35 12.06 -16.68
CA PRO A 291 2.86 11.57 -17.99
C PRO A 291 3.04 10.06 -18.21
N LEU A 292 4.15 9.49 -17.73
CA LEU A 292 4.45 8.06 -17.78
C LEU A 292 3.32 7.17 -17.21
N PHE A 293 2.62 7.64 -16.18
CA PHE A 293 1.57 6.88 -15.50
C PHE A 293 0.15 7.35 -15.89
N ARG A 294 0.03 8.35 -16.76
CA ARG A 294 -1.26 8.93 -17.12
C ARG A 294 -2.22 7.91 -17.72
N ALA A 295 -1.76 7.12 -18.69
CA ALA A 295 -2.59 6.11 -19.34
C ALA A 295 -3.13 5.07 -18.35
N ILE A 296 -2.25 4.49 -17.52
CA ILE A 296 -2.65 3.43 -16.59
C ILE A 296 -3.52 3.93 -15.42
N VAL A 297 -3.33 5.18 -14.95
CA VAL A 297 -4.17 5.75 -13.88
C VAL A 297 -5.51 6.22 -14.45
N SER A 298 -5.52 6.95 -15.57
CA SER A 298 -6.76 7.44 -16.20
C SER A 298 -7.68 6.31 -16.68
N SER A 299 -7.14 5.11 -16.93
CA SER A 299 -7.94 3.91 -17.21
C SER A 299 -8.68 3.35 -15.98
N GLY A 300 -8.39 3.83 -14.76
CA GLY A 300 -8.87 3.25 -13.51
C GLY A 300 -8.13 1.98 -13.07
N PHE A 301 -7.23 1.44 -13.90
CA PHE A 301 -6.55 0.17 -13.62
C PHE A 301 -5.59 0.25 -12.43
N ALA A 302 -4.86 1.37 -12.28
CA ALA A 302 -3.83 1.52 -11.26
C ALA A 302 -4.35 1.23 -9.84
N PHE A 303 -5.49 1.80 -9.46
CA PHE A 303 -6.10 1.63 -8.13
C PHE A 303 -7.35 0.73 -8.14
N SER A 304 -7.52 -0.09 -9.18
CA SER A 304 -8.71 -0.92 -9.40
C SER A 304 -9.03 -1.90 -8.26
N ALA A 305 -10.31 -2.31 -8.20
CA ALA A 305 -10.81 -3.35 -7.31
C ALA A 305 -10.02 -4.66 -7.43
N LYS A 306 -9.54 -4.99 -8.64
CA LYS A 306 -8.69 -6.15 -8.91
C LYS A 306 -7.44 -6.19 -8.03
N ARG A 307 -6.83 -5.04 -7.73
CA ARG A 307 -5.64 -4.97 -6.88
C ARG A 307 -5.94 -5.28 -5.41
N TRP A 308 -7.09 -4.86 -4.91
CA TRP A 308 -7.53 -5.16 -3.55
C TRP A 308 -7.76 -6.67 -3.37
N ILE A 309 -8.51 -7.28 -4.29
CA ILE A 309 -8.74 -8.72 -4.33
C ILE A 309 -7.41 -9.49 -4.41
N ALA A 310 -6.50 -9.10 -5.31
CA ALA A 310 -5.18 -9.74 -5.44
C ALA A 310 -4.37 -9.64 -4.13
N THR A 311 -4.46 -8.52 -3.41
CA THR A 311 -3.76 -8.33 -2.14
C THR A 311 -4.33 -9.22 -1.03
N ILE A 312 -5.66 -9.39 -0.96
CA ILE A 312 -6.30 -10.30 -0.01
C ILE A 312 -5.91 -11.75 -0.31
N ASN A 313 -5.98 -12.14 -1.58
CA ASN A 313 -5.58 -13.49 -2.02
C ASN A 313 -4.11 -13.79 -1.69
N ARG A 314 -3.22 -12.84 -1.94
CA ARG A 314 -1.80 -12.97 -1.56
C ARG A 314 -1.64 -13.17 -0.06
N HIS A 315 -2.39 -12.44 0.77
CA HIS A 315 -2.32 -12.60 2.23
C HIS A 315 -2.81 -13.99 2.67
N CYS A 316 -3.89 -14.50 2.06
CA CYS A 316 -4.38 -15.85 2.32
C CYS A 316 -3.34 -16.92 1.96
N GLN A 317 -2.73 -16.80 0.77
CA GLN A 317 -1.66 -17.69 0.31
C GLN A 317 -0.45 -17.68 1.24
N TRP A 318 -0.08 -16.50 1.74
CA TRP A 318 1.01 -16.36 2.71
C TRP A 318 0.71 -17.07 4.03
N LEU A 319 -0.51 -16.92 4.57
CA LEU A 319 -0.94 -17.61 5.80
C LEU A 319 -0.91 -19.13 5.64
N THR A 320 -1.44 -19.65 4.53
CA THR A 320 -1.42 -21.09 4.23
C THR A 320 0.01 -21.61 4.10
N THR A 321 0.90 -20.88 3.41
CA THR A 321 2.30 -21.27 3.24
C THR A 321 3.06 -21.24 4.57
N SER A 322 2.83 -20.22 5.40
CA SER A 322 3.46 -20.10 6.71
C SER A 322 3.09 -21.26 7.62
N THR A 323 1.82 -21.66 7.64
CA THR A 323 1.27 -22.67 8.56
C THR A 323 1.41 -24.13 8.09
N ALA A 324 1.82 -24.36 6.84
CA ALA A 324 2.00 -25.72 6.30
C ALA A 324 3.00 -26.56 7.14
N ARG A 325 2.84 -27.89 7.25
CA ARG A 325 3.85 -28.72 7.95
C ARG A 325 5.13 -28.88 7.15
N THR A 326 5.02 -28.97 5.84
CA THR A 326 6.13 -29.13 4.89
C THR A 326 5.88 -28.28 3.65
N ALA A 327 6.93 -27.69 3.09
CA ALA A 327 6.87 -27.02 1.79
C ALA A 327 7.94 -27.66 0.90
N PRO A 328 7.59 -28.20 -0.29
CA PRO A 328 8.59 -28.73 -1.21
C PRO A 328 9.44 -27.56 -1.71
N THR A 329 10.75 -27.64 -1.45
CA THR A 329 11.76 -26.80 -2.11
C THR A 329 12.51 -27.69 -3.12
N THR A 330 13.12 -27.10 -4.16
CA THR A 330 13.94 -27.89 -5.10
C THR A 330 15.10 -28.58 -4.38
N ASP A 331 15.53 -29.73 -4.93
CA ASP A 331 16.65 -30.56 -4.45
C ASP A 331 16.46 -31.24 -3.08
N GLY A 332 15.22 -31.41 -2.62
CA GLY A 332 14.93 -32.19 -1.41
C GLY A 332 15.34 -31.50 -0.10
N VAL A 333 15.67 -30.21 -0.14
CA VAL A 333 16.01 -29.42 1.05
C VAL A 333 14.73 -29.08 1.81
N LEU A 334 14.53 -29.69 2.99
CA LEU A 334 13.40 -29.37 3.85
C LEU A 334 13.77 -28.19 4.76
N ILE A 335 13.08 -27.05 4.58
CA ILE A 335 13.14 -25.97 5.56
C ILE A 335 12.16 -26.30 6.70
N PRO A 336 12.61 -26.35 7.97
CA PRO A 336 11.73 -26.53 9.12
C PRO A 336 10.63 -25.48 9.14
N GLN A 337 9.46 -25.82 9.71
CA GLN A 337 8.31 -24.91 9.75
C GLN A 337 8.66 -23.55 10.38
N GLU A 338 9.36 -23.55 11.52
CA GLU A 338 9.81 -22.33 12.20
C GLU A 338 10.75 -21.49 11.32
N GLY A 339 11.69 -22.15 10.64
CA GLY A 339 12.59 -21.51 9.69
C GLY A 339 11.87 -20.88 8.51
N ARG A 340 10.87 -21.57 7.96
CA ARG A 340 10.05 -21.09 6.85
C ARG A 340 9.21 -19.89 7.27
N GLU A 341 8.57 -19.94 8.43
CA GLU A 341 7.80 -18.83 8.98
C GLU A 341 8.69 -17.59 9.21
N SER A 342 9.86 -17.77 9.82
CA SER A 342 10.83 -16.69 10.02
C SER A 342 11.35 -16.11 8.71
N LEU A 343 11.62 -16.95 7.71
CA LEU A 343 12.03 -16.52 6.37
C LEU A 343 10.94 -15.69 5.67
N LEU A 344 9.69 -16.18 5.69
CA LEU A 344 8.54 -15.48 5.10
C LEU A 344 8.23 -14.15 5.79
N LYS A 345 8.33 -14.09 7.12
CA LYS A 345 8.19 -12.84 7.90
C LYS A 345 9.33 -11.85 7.62
N LEU A 346 10.56 -12.34 7.42
CA LEU A 346 11.69 -11.48 7.03
C LEU A 346 11.50 -10.91 5.62
N ALA A 347 11.07 -11.74 4.66
CA ALA A 347 10.74 -11.30 3.31
C ALA A 347 9.60 -10.27 3.32
N GLU A 348 8.55 -10.50 4.10
CA GLU A 348 7.46 -9.54 4.26
C GLU A 348 7.95 -8.20 4.85
N LYS A 349 8.81 -8.25 5.89
CA LYS A 349 9.46 -7.06 6.46
C LYS A 349 10.30 -6.33 5.41
N MET A 350 11.08 -7.06 4.62
CA MET A 350 11.91 -6.53 3.54
C MET A 350 11.06 -5.80 2.50
N THR A 351 9.99 -6.44 2.01
CA THR A 351 9.10 -5.89 0.99
C THR A 351 8.29 -4.70 1.51
N LYS A 352 7.81 -4.74 2.76
CA LYS A 352 7.16 -3.59 3.42
C LYS A 352 8.11 -2.40 3.54
N ASN A 353 9.36 -2.64 3.94
CA ASN A 353 10.38 -1.59 4.03
C ASN A 353 10.69 -0.97 2.65
N PHE A 354 10.80 -1.80 1.61
CA PHE A 354 11.02 -1.35 0.24
C PHE A 354 9.95 -0.36 -0.22
N PHE A 355 8.67 -0.74 -0.15
CA PHE A 355 7.58 0.13 -0.61
C PHE A 355 7.39 1.37 0.25
N ASN A 356 7.60 1.27 1.58
CA ASN A 356 7.60 2.44 2.45
C ASN A 356 8.70 3.46 2.09
N ASN A 357 9.83 2.98 1.57
CA ASN A 357 10.96 3.82 1.17
C ASN A 357 10.78 4.42 -0.22
N ILE A 358 10.19 3.69 -1.17
CA ILE A 358 9.81 4.23 -2.49
C ILE A 358 8.83 5.39 -2.34
N ASN A 359 7.84 5.22 -1.48
CA ASN A 359 6.71 6.13 -1.36
C ASN A 359 7.03 7.43 -0.61
N SER A 360 8.17 7.51 0.06
CA SER A 360 8.69 8.76 0.57
C SER A 360 9.46 9.51 -0.52
N TYR A 361 8.76 10.33 -1.32
CA TYR A 361 9.36 11.35 -2.21
C TYR A 361 10.65 11.89 -1.62
N VAL A 362 11.78 11.76 -2.36
CA VAL A 362 13.13 12.29 -2.07
C VAL A 362 13.26 12.87 -0.67
N ARG A 363 13.12 12.02 0.34
CA ARG A 363 13.36 12.38 1.72
C ARG A 363 14.59 11.59 2.06
N LEU A 364 15.74 12.26 1.99
CA LEU A 364 16.96 11.77 2.63
C LEU A 364 16.57 11.48 4.09
N ARG A 365 16.32 10.21 4.42
CA ARG A 365 15.93 9.80 5.77
C ARG A 365 17.21 9.70 6.58
N TYR A 366 17.52 10.78 7.27
CA TYR A 366 18.51 10.80 8.34
C TYR A 366 17.91 10.24 9.62
N GLY A 367 17.85 8.92 9.70
CA GLY A 367 17.57 8.24 10.95
C GLY A 367 18.87 8.03 11.71
N ASN A 368 19.06 8.72 12.84
CA ASN A 368 19.96 8.22 13.87
C ASN A 368 19.30 6.95 14.42
N ILE A 369 19.55 5.80 13.79
CA ILE A 369 19.14 4.55 14.40
C ILE A 369 20.15 4.29 15.51
N LEU A 370 19.69 4.48 16.76
CA LEU A 370 20.27 3.95 17.99
C LEU A 370 21.03 2.65 17.71
N MET A 371 22.22 2.50 18.32
CA MET A 371 23.04 1.30 18.18
C MET A 371 22.25 0.03 18.55
N VAL A 372 21.63 -0.58 17.55
CA VAL A 372 21.19 -1.97 17.62
C VAL A 372 22.39 -2.79 17.18
N PRO A 373 22.89 -3.72 18.01
CA PRO A 373 24.00 -4.60 17.63
C PRO A 373 23.72 -5.24 16.26
N GLY A 374 24.61 -5.03 15.29
CA GLY A 374 24.49 -5.58 13.93
C GLY A 374 23.86 -4.66 12.86
N LYS A 375 23.52 -3.40 13.17
CA LYS A 375 23.14 -2.40 12.15
C LYS A 375 24.34 -1.51 11.77
N PRO A 376 24.62 -1.29 10.46
CA PRO A 376 25.69 -0.36 10.08
C PRO A 376 25.35 1.06 10.55
N SER A 377 26.30 1.71 11.22
CA SER A 377 26.26 3.15 11.50
C SER A 377 26.44 3.91 10.18
N GLY A 378 25.45 4.75 9.83
CA GLY A 378 25.45 5.55 8.60
C GLY A 378 24.05 5.97 8.17
N ASN A 379 23.97 7.02 7.36
CA ASN A 379 22.72 7.49 6.77
C ASN A 379 22.30 6.55 5.63
N ILE A 380 21.00 6.28 5.50
CA ILE A 380 20.49 5.44 4.41
C ILE A 380 20.02 6.38 3.29
N VAL A 381 20.67 6.29 2.14
CA VAL A 381 20.26 7.00 0.94
C VAL A 381 19.43 6.06 0.09
N ILE A 382 18.23 6.51 -0.27
CA ILE A 382 17.30 5.81 -1.16
C ILE A 382 17.26 6.60 -2.46
N PHE A 383 17.47 5.93 -3.57
CA PHE A 383 17.38 6.53 -4.89
C PHE A 383 16.51 5.68 -5.79
N THR A 384 15.64 6.36 -6.54
CA THR A 384 14.58 5.74 -7.31
C THR A 384 14.48 6.39 -8.69
N THR A 385 14.24 5.61 -9.74
CA THR A 385 13.82 6.15 -11.03
C THR A 385 12.78 5.24 -11.69
N SER A 386 12.02 5.78 -12.63
CA SER A 386 11.01 5.04 -13.39
C SER A 386 11.19 5.25 -14.87
N ILE A 387 11.11 4.17 -15.64
CA ILE A 387 11.31 4.16 -17.09
C ILE A 387 10.24 3.31 -17.76
N GLN A 388 9.89 3.66 -19.00
CA GLN A 388 9.13 2.76 -19.86
C GLN A 388 10.07 1.80 -20.58
N ILE A 389 9.64 0.54 -20.68
CA ILE A 389 10.31 -0.51 -21.45
C ILE A 389 9.25 -1.12 -22.38
N PRO A 390 9.48 -1.16 -23.71
CA PRO A 390 8.51 -1.66 -24.69
C PRO A 390 8.49 -3.20 -24.73
N VAL A 391 8.43 -3.83 -23.56
CA VAL A 391 8.42 -5.28 -23.37
C VAL A 391 7.31 -5.61 -22.36
N PRO A 392 6.53 -6.69 -22.58
CA PRO A 392 5.47 -7.07 -21.65
C PRO A 392 6.00 -7.33 -20.24
N MET A 393 5.20 -6.91 -19.23
CA MET A 393 5.52 -7.07 -17.81
C MET A 393 6.01 -8.48 -17.45
N LYS A 394 5.38 -9.53 -17.98
CA LYS A 394 5.73 -10.93 -17.68
C LYS A 394 7.17 -11.27 -18.10
N VAL A 395 7.59 -10.81 -19.28
CA VAL A 395 8.94 -11.05 -19.83
C VAL A 395 9.98 -10.32 -18.99
N LEU A 396 9.74 -9.05 -18.67
CA LEU A 396 10.63 -8.25 -17.83
C LEU A 396 10.74 -8.82 -16.40
N PHE A 397 9.62 -9.26 -15.83
CA PHE A 397 9.57 -9.91 -14.52
C PHE A 397 10.40 -11.19 -14.49
N ASP A 398 10.23 -12.07 -15.48
CA ASP A 398 11.01 -13.31 -15.58
C ASP A 398 12.51 -13.03 -15.74
N PHE A 399 12.88 -12.02 -16.54
CA PHE A 399 14.28 -11.60 -16.68
C PHE A 399 14.90 -11.08 -15.39
N LEU A 400 14.19 -10.22 -14.64
CA LEU A 400 14.74 -9.60 -13.44
C LEU A 400 14.80 -10.56 -12.24
N ARG A 401 13.91 -11.55 -12.17
CA ARG A 401 13.86 -12.47 -11.02
C ARG A 401 14.82 -13.66 -11.13
N HIS A 402 15.22 -14.06 -12.34
CA HIS A 402 15.94 -15.33 -12.55
C HIS A 402 17.43 -15.24 -12.22
N GLU A 403 18.00 -16.33 -11.69
CA GLU A 403 19.42 -16.39 -11.31
C GLU A 403 20.34 -16.29 -12.54
N ARG A 404 19.96 -16.92 -13.66
CA ARG A 404 20.76 -16.98 -14.91
C ARG A 404 20.93 -15.64 -15.61
N THR A 405 20.06 -14.68 -15.32
CA THR A 405 20.03 -13.36 -15.96
C THR A 405 20.48 -12.25 -15.03
N ARG A 406 20.64 -12.53 -13.72
CA ARG A 406 21.03 -11.54 -12.72
C ARG A 406 22.35 -10.86 -13.03
N ASN A 407 23.34 -11.63 -13.49
CA ASN A 407 24.65 -11.12 -13.88
C ASN A 407 24.62 -10.14 -15.08
N LYS A 408 23.51 -10.05 -15.81
CA LYS A 408 23.34 -9.11 -16.93
C LYS A 408 22.97 -7.70 -16.47
N TRP A 409 22.39 -7.53 -15.28
CA TRP A 409 21.90 -6.23 -14.81
C TRP A 409 22.38 -5.83 -13.40
N ASP A 410 22.70 -6.80 -12.55
CA ASP A 410 23.16 -6.55 -11.18
C ASP A 410 24.66 -6.30 -11.17
N PHE A 411 25.05 -5.06 -10.87
CA PHE A 411 26.45 -4.64 -10.80
C PHE A 411 27.29 -5.56 -9.90
N LEU A 412 26.72 -6.03 -8.77
CA LEU A 412 27.41 -6.88 -7.81
C LEU A 412 27.51 -8.35 -8.25
N SER A 413 26.74 -8.75 -9.26
CA SER A 413 26.75 -10.11 -9.82
C SER A 413 27.41 -10.16 -11.20
N ASN A 414 27.93 -9.05 -11.70
CA ASN A 414 28.54 -8.97 -13.03
C ASN A 414 29.70 -9.97 -13.15
N GLN A 415 29.70 -10.76 -14.24
CA GLN A 415 30.68 -11.83 -14.51
C GLN A 415 30.79 -12.91 -13.41
N ARG A 416 29.82 -12.99 -12.49
CA ARG A 416 29.79 -13.99 -11.41
C ARG A 416 28.72 -15.04 -11.68
N HIS A 417 28.92 -16.23 -11.11
CA HIS A 417 27.92 -17.28 -11.18
C HIS A 417 26.89 -17.09 -10.06
N VAL A 418 25.61 -17.09 -10.42
CA VAL A 418 24.49 -16.96 -9.48
C VAL A 418 23.70 -18.26 -9.46
N ARG A 419 23.45 -18.79 -8.27
CA ARG A 419 22.70 -20.02 -8.04
C ARG A 419 21.58 -19.78 -7.02
N GLU A 420 20.38 -20.28 -7.32
CA GLU A 420 19.30 -20.38 -6.34
C GLU A 420 19.56 -21.62 -5.44
N LEU A 421 19.67 -21.41 -4.13
CA LEU A 421 19.99 -22.48 -3.17
C LEU A 421 18.73 -23.11 -2.58
N VAL A 422 17.75 -22.29 -2.24
CA VAL A 422 16.46 -22.73 -1.71
C VAL A 422 15.40 -21.70 -2.04
N TYR A 423 14.15 -22.13 -2.13
CA TYR A 423 13.02 -21.21 -2.23
C TYR A 423 11.81 -21.74 -1.47
N VAL A 424 10.88 -20.83 -1.19
CA VAL A 424 9.55 -21.12 -0.64
C VAL A 424 8.53 -20.47 -1.57
N ASN A 425 7.71 -21.29 -2.23
CA ASN A 425 6.58 -20.79 -3.02
C ASN A 425 5.56 -20.13 -2.10
N ASN A 426 5.03 -18.98 -2.51
CA ASN A 426 4.01 -18.24 -1.81
C ASN A 426 2.73 -18.24 -2.66
N GLY A 427 1.90 -19.25 -2.45
CA GLY A 427 0.70 -19.51 -3.25
C GLY A 427 0.94 -20.47 -4.42
N GLU A 428 -0.04 -20.52 -5.33
CA GLU A 428 -0.07 -21.50 -6.44
C GLU A 428 0.86 -21.14 -7.60
N ASN A 429 1.09 -19.85 -7.83
CA ASN A 429 1.98 -19.39 -8.89
C ASN A 429 3.44 -19.65 -8.46
N PRO A 430 4.18 -20.56 -9.12
CA PRO A 430 5.55 -20.92 -8.73
C PRO A 430 6.55 -19.76 -8.92
N LYS A 431 6.15 -18.69 -9.62
CA LYS A 431 6.94 -17.47 -9.75
C LYS A 431 6.79 -16.54 -8.54
N ASN A 432 5.77 -16.75 -7.70
CA ASN A 432 5.57 -16.03 -6.45
C ASN A 432 6.30 -16.80 -5.35
N ARG A 433 7.50 -16.35 -4.99
CA ARG A 433 8.35 -17.09 -4.05
C ARG A 433 9.38 -16.22 -3.35
N VAL A 434 9.83 -16.72 -2.21
CA VAL A 434 10.98 -16.21 -1.47
C VAL A 434 12.16 -17.14 -1.74
N SER A 435 13.22 -16.62 -2.33
CA SER A 435 14.40 -17.37 -2.76
C SER A 435 15.65 -16.89 -2.03
N MET A 436 16.53 -17.83 -1.71
CA MET A 436 17.90 -17.57 -1.30
C MET A 436 18.82 -17.78 -2.49
N MET A 437 19.52 -16.72 -2.91
CA MET A 437 20.44 -16.77 -4.05
C MET A 437 21.86 -16.53 -3.59
N GLN A 438 22.78 -17.32 -4.14
CA GLN A 438 24.20 -17.25 -3.83
C GLN A 438 24.95 -16.74 -5.07
N VAL A 439 25.80 -15.74 -4.87
CA VAL A 439 26.72 -15.22 -5.88
C VAL A 439 28.13 -15.66 -5.53
N ASN A 440 28.77 -16.33 -6.48
CA ASN A 440 30.09 -16.92 -6.28
C ASN A 440 31.12 -16.21 -7.17
N SER A 441 32.22 -15.76 -6.57
CA SER A 441 33.39 -15.24 -7.29
C SER A 441 34.26 -16.39 -7.85
N SER A 442 34.22 -17.55 -7.19
CA SER A 442 34.80 -18.82 -7.65
C SER A 442 33.99 -19.98 -7.03
N PRO A 443 34.12 -21.25 -7.50
CA PRO A 443 33.28 -22.35 -7.03
C PRO A 443 33.22 -22.53 -5.51
N ASN A 444 34.28 -22.15 -4.79
CA ASN A 444 34.39 -22.30 -3.33
C ASN A 444 34.31 -20.97 -2.57
N LYS A 445 34.10 -19.84 -3.25
CA LYS A 445 34.09 -18.52 -2.62
C LYS A 445 32.75 -17.82 -2.82
N ILE A 446 31.95 -17.84 -1.75
CA ILE A 446 30.71 -17.08 -1.63
C ILE A 446 31.06 -15.61 -1.49
N GLU A 447 30.54 -14.81 -2.41
CA GLU A 447 30.70 -13.37 -2.34
C GLU A 447 29.48 -12.73 -1.66
N ILE A 448 28.28 -13.10 -2.10
CA ILE A 448 27.03 -12.48 -1.64
C ILE A 448 25.95 -13.54 -1.51
N LEU A 449 25.16 -13.44 -0.45
CA LEU A 449 23.93 -14.18 -0.27
C LEU A 449 22.76 -13.21 -0.32
N TYR A 450 21.86 -13.36 -1.28
CA TYR A 450 20.65 -12.56 -1.40
C TYR A 450 19.45 -13.30 -0.83
N LEU A 451 18.64 -12.59 -0.05
CA LEU A 451 17.23 -12.90 0.10
C LEU A 451 16.46 -12.16 -0.99
N GLN A 452 15.59 -12.85 -1.72
CA GLN A 452 14.76 -12.26 -2.77
C GLN A 452 13.31 -12.69 -2.61
N GLU A 453 12.39 -11.75 -2.57
CA GLU A 453 10.96 -11.99 -2.77
C GLU A 453 10.56 -11.57 -4.18
N SER A 454 9.90 -12.47 -4.89
CA SER A 454 9.34 -12.22 -6.22
C SER A 454 7.84 -12.47 -6.18
N TYR A 455 7.08 -11.60 -6.86
CA TYR A 455 5.64 -11.73 -6.93
C TYR A 455 5.11 -11.08 -8.22
N THR A 456 4.11 -11.71 -8.82
CA THR A 456 3.41 -11.26 -10.02
C THR A 456 1.94 -11.64 -9.92
N ASP A 457 1.09 -10.70 -10.32
CA ASP A 457 -0.32 -10.91 -10.64
C ASP A 457 -0.68 -10.09 -11.89
N GLU A 458 -1.95 -10.02 -12.24
CA GLU A 458 -2.42 -9.26 -13.41
C GLU A 458 -2.23 -7.74 -13.26
N THR A 459 -2.19 -7.22 -12.03
CA THR A 459 -2.13 -5.79 -11.71
C THR A 459 -0.71 -5.22 -11.65
N GLY A 460 0.28 -6.08 -11.48
CA GLY A 460 1.67 -5.68 -11.36
C GLY A 460 2.58 -6.80 -10.88
N SER A 461 3.88 -6.58 -11.01
CA SER A 461 4.91 -7.48 -10.49
C SER A 461 5.94 -6.71 -9.68
N TYR A 462 6.67 -7.39 -8.81
CA TYR A 462 7.84 -6.82 -8.15
C TYR A 462 8.88 -7.89 -7.84
N ILE A 463 10.12 -7.44 -7.72
CA ILE A 463 11.24 -8.23 -7.21
C ILE A 463 11.92 -7.36 -6.16
N VAL A 464 11.88 -7.78 -4.90
CA VAL A 464 12.59 -7.10 -3.81
C VAL A 464 13.66 -8.04 -3.29
N TYR A 465 14.87 -7.56 -3.14
CA TYR A 465 15.99 -8.34 -2.64
C TYR A 465 16.88 -7.53 -1.70
N ALA A 466 17.65 -8.22 -0.88
CA ALA A 466 18.67 -7.59 -0.05
C ALA A 466 19.85 -8.56 0.17
N PRO A 467 21.10 -8.05 0.19
CA PRO A 467 22.22 -8.85 0.63
C PRO A 467 22.07 -9.18 2.12
N MET A 468 22.45 -10.39 2.50
CA MET A 468 22.40 -10.91 3.86
C MET A 468 23.71 -11.60 4.22
N ASP A 469 24.08 -11.46 5.49
CA ASP A 469 25.17 -12.22 6.08
C ASP A 469 24.77 -13.70 6.27
N ILE A 470 25.72 -14.60 6.11
CA ILE A 470 25.52 -16.06 6.20
C ILE A 470 25.02 -16.45 7.59
N MET A 471 25.55 -15.85 8.66
CA MET A 471 25.11 -16.14 10.03
C MET A 471 23.70 -15.63 10.28
N ALA A 472 23.35 -14.45 9.76
CA ALA A 472 21.99 -13.93 9.85
C ALA A 472 20.98 -14.83 9.11
N MET A 473 21.33 -15.30 7.92
CA MET A 473 20.50 -16.24 7.16
C MET A 473 20.33 -17.57 7.89
N SER A 474 21.42 -18.16 8.39
CA SER A 474 21.38 -19.40 9.16
C SER A 474 20.48 -19.27 10.39
N LYS A 475 20.57 -18.16 11.13
CA LYS A 475 19.66 -17.89 12.27
C LYS A 475 18.20 -17.87 11.84
N ILE A 476 17.86 -17.24 10.72
CA ILE A 476 16.48 -17.15 10.20
C ILE A 476 15.96 -18.52 9.78
N LEU A 477 16.77 -19.31 9.06
CA LEU A 477 16.41 -20.67 8.65
C LEU A 477 16.23 -21.62 9.83
N ASN A 478 16.79 -21.29 11.00
CA ASN A 478 16.62 -22.02 12.25
C ASN A 478 15.54 -21.39 13.17
N GLY A 479 14.61 -20.61 12.63
CA GLY A 479 13.48 -20.06 13.39
C GLY A 479 13.78 -18.76 14.15
N GLY A 480 14.95 -18.17 13.97
CA GLY A 480 15.34 -16.90 14.60
C GLY A 480 14.38 -15.74 14.28
N ASN A 481 14.22 -14.82 15.23
CA ASN A 481 13.23 -13.75 15.12
C ASN A 481 13.64 -12.68 14.07
N PRO A 482 12.83 -12.44 13.00
CA PRO A 482 13.12 -11.47 11.95
C PRO A 482 13.21 -10.01 12.41
N LYS A 483 12.69 -9.67 13.59
CA LYS A 483 12.76 -8.30 14.14
C LYS A 483 14.20 -7.84 14.34
N PHE A 484 15.10 -8.74 14.73
CA PHE A 484 16.50 -8.44 15.04
C PHE A 484 17.41 -8.43 13.80
N VAL A 485 16.93 -8.85 12.63
CA VAL A 485 17.72 -8.80 11.39
C VAL A 485 17.57 -7.43 10.74
N SER A 486 18.70 -6.74 10.57
CA SER A 486 18.77 -5.52 9.77
C SER A 486 18.82 -5.88 8.29
N ILE A 487 17.98 -5.25 7.47
CA ILE A 487 17.91 -5.53 6.03
C ILE A 487 17.71 -4.23 5.25
N LEU A 488 18.45 -4.08 4.15
CA LEU A 488 18.41 -2.91 3.27
C LEU A 488 17.89 -3.34 1.90
N PRO A 489 16.57 -3.25 1.68
CA PRO A 489 15.97 -3.75 0.46
C PRO A 489 16.25 -2.86 -0.74
N SER A 490 16.50 -3.50 -1.86
CA SER A 490 16.60 -2.95 -3.20
C SER A 490 15.69 -3.74 -4.12
N GLY A 491 15.36 -3.21 -5.29
CA GLY A 491 14.51 -3.97 -6.20
C GLY A 491 13.76 -3.16 -7.22
N PHE A 492 12.72 -3.81 -7.73
CA PHE A 492 11.97 -3.41 -8.90
C PHE A 492 10.47 -3.54 -8.63
N SER A 493 9.71 -2.57 -9.10
CA SER A 493 8.26 -2.61 -9.26
C SER A 493 7.95 -2.46 -10.74
N ILE A 494 7.07 -3.32 -11.25
CA ILE A 494 6.74 -3.41 -12.66
C ILE A 494 5.22 -3.26 -12.80
N MET A 495 4.80 -2.29 -13.58
CA MET A 495 3.40 -2.07 -13.95
C MET A 495 3.24 -2.18 -15.45
N PRO A 496 2.06 -2.57 -15.97
CA PRO A 496 1.76 -2.38 -17.38
C PRO A 496 1.73 -0.88 -17.71
N ASP A 497 2.15 -0.51 -18.92
CA ASP A 497 2.17 0.89 -19.36
C ASP A 497 0.79 1.44 -19.75
N LYS A 498 -0.09 0.56 -20.21
CA LYS A 498 -1.52 0.79 -20.47
C LYS A 498 -2.37 -0.35 -19.91
N ALA A 499 -3.66 -0.11 -19.70
CA ALA A 499 -4.53 -1.16 -19.19
C ALA A 499 -4.60 -2.34 -20.18
N PRO A 500 -4.73 -3.59 -19.70
CA PRO A 500 -4.93 -4.74 -20.58
C PRO A 500 -6.13 -4.51 -21.51
N GLY A 501 -5.93 -4.76 -22.81
CA GLY A 501 -6.99 -4.58 -23.82
C GLY A 501 -7.22 -3.13 -24.27
N GLN A 502 -6.44 -2.15 -23.79
CA GLN A 502 -6.56 -0.76 -24.20
C GLN A 502 -5.60 -0.44 -25.37
N GLY A 503 -6.17 0.02 -26.50
CA GLY A 503 -5.44 0.46 -27.69
C GLY A 503 -4.79 -0.66 -28.51
N ASP A 504 -4.49 -0.38 -29.78
CA ASP A 504 -3.85 -1.34 -30.68
C ASP A 504 -2.34 -1.49 -30.35
N GLY A 505 -1.80 -2.71 -30.46
CA GLY A 505 -0.39 -3.02 -30.18
C GLY A 505 -0.05 -3.56 -28.77
N ALA A 506 1.14 -4.17 -28.66
CA ALA A 506 1.61 -4.85 -27.46
C ALA A 506 1.72 -3.91 -26.25
N VAL A 507 1.21 -4.35 -25.09
CA VAL A 507 1.32 -3.65 -23.81
C VAL A 507 2.77 -3.75 -23.32
N GLY A 508 3.45 -2.61 -23.19
CA GLY A 508 4.79 -2.53 -22.62
C GLY A 508 4.73 -2.56 -21.09
N SER A 509 5.80 -2.10 -20.45
CA SER A 509 5.88 -2.02 -19.00
C SER A 509 6.53 -0.73 -18.53
N ILE A 510 6.12 -0.29 -17.35
CA ILE A 510 6.77 0.76 -16.60
C ILE A 510 7.55 0.08 -15.48
N LEU A 511 8.87 0.26 -15.50
CA LEU A 511 9.78 -0.25 -14.49
C LEU A 511 10.17 0.88 -13.55
N THR A 512 9.84 0.73 -12.27
CA THR A 512 10.39 1.55 -11.18
C THR A 512 11.45 0.74 -10.45
N LEU A 513 12.67 1.26 -10.38
CA LEU A 513 13.76 0.66 -9.61
C LEU A 513 14.11 1.55 -8.43
N ALA A 514 14.43 0.91 -7.31
CA ALA A 514 14.80 1.58 -6.08
C ALA A 514 15.95 0.85 -5.40
N PHE A 515 16.99 1.59 -5.08
CA PHE A 515 18.19 1.07 -4.44
C PHE A 515 18.45 1.79 -3.12
N GLN A 516 19.03 1.05 -2.18
CA GLN A 516 19.42 1.55 -0.87
C GLN A 516 20.91 1.39 -0.69
N SER A 517 21.56 2.48 -0.28
CA SER A 517 22.97 2.49 0.07
C SER A 517 23.18 3.12 1.44
N VAL A 518 24.17 2.61 2.18
CA VAL A 518 24.62 3.24 3.43
C VAL A 518 25.66 4.28 3.05
N ASP A 519 25.34 5.54 3.31
CA ASP A 519 26.25 6.65 3.15
C ASP A 519 26.78 7.10 4.52
N ARG A 520 28.11 7.08 4.66
CA ARG A 520 28.82 7.55 5.85
C ARG A 520 29.31 8.99 5.70
N LEU A 521 29.24 9.56 4.50
CA LEU A 521 29.76 10.87 4.15
C LEU A 521 28.68 11.96 4.13
N SER A 522 27.45 11.62 3.73
CA SER A 522 26.34 12.59 3.74
C SER A 522 25.84 12.92 5.14
N ASN A 523 25.37 14.15 5.34
CA ASN A 523 24.72 14.61 6.56
C ASN A 523 23.36 15.29 6.23
N LYS A 524 22.56 15.62 7.25
CA LYS A 524 21.19 16.14 7.08
C LYS A 524 21.00 17.27 6.06
N GLU A 525 22.04 18.08 5.86
CA GLU A 525 21.98 19.33 5.11
C GLU A 525 22.73 19.26 3.77
N TYR A 526 23.66 18.33 3.62
CA TYR A 526 24.54 18.27 2.46
C TYR A 526 24.80 16.84 1.99
N MET A 527 24.59 16.62 0.70
CA MET A 527 24.94 15.40 0.00
C MET A 527 26.11 15.70 -0.95
N PRO A 528 27.27 15.03 -0.79
CA PRO A 528 28.43 15.26 -1.64
C PRO A 528 28.09 15.03 -3.12
N GLN A 529 28.57 15.93 -3.99
CA GLN A 529 28.40 15.77 -5.45
C GLN A 529 28.96 14.44 -5.97
N LEU A 530 30.02 13.92 -5.33
CA LEU A 530 30.56 12.60 -5.65
C LEU A 530 29.53 11.48 -5.41
N THR A 531 28.80 11.52 -4.29
CA THR A 531 27.74 10.55 -3.99
C THR A 531 26.62 10.63 -5.04
N LEU A 532 26.22 11.83 -5.46
CA LEU A 532 25.23 12.02 -6.53
C LEU A 532 25.70 11.43 -7.86
N LYS A 533 26.95 11.67 -8.25
CA LYS A 533 27.54 11.09 -9.47
C LYS A 533 27.58 9.56 -9.43
N ILE A 534 27.93 8.98 -8.28
CA ILE A 534 27.94 7.51 -8.11
C ILE A 534 26.52 6.95 -8.23
N ILE A 535 25.53 7.58 -7.60
CA ILE A 535 24.13 7.16 -7.67
C ILE A 535 23.61 7.23 -9.10
N ASP A 536 23.86 8.34 -9.80
CA ASP A 536 23.46 8.52 -11.18
C ASP A 536 24.12 7.46 -12.09
N ALA A 537 25.42 7.19 -11.89
CA ALA A 537 26.12 6.15 -12.62
C ALA A 537 25.54 4.75 -12.36
N ILE A 538 25.21 4.40 -11.11
CA ILE A 538 24.59 3.10 -10.77
C ILE A 538 23.22 2.96 -11.43
N LEU A 539 22.37 4.00 -11.34
CA LEU A 539 21.05 3.99 -11.96
C LEU A 539 21.13 3.89 -13.48
N SER A 540 21.91 4.77 -14.10
CA SER A 540 22.06 4.84 -15.55
C SER A 540 22.65 3.57 -16.13
N THR A 541 23.68 3.00 -15.48
CA THR A 541 24.29 1.72 -15.91
C THR A 541 23.30 0.58 -15.77
N THR A 542 22.59 0.47 -14.64
CA THR A 542 21.60 -0.60 -14.45
C THR A 542 20.47 -0.51 -15.46
N VAL A 543 19.96 0.70 -15.72
CA VAL A 543 18.93 0.96 -16.73
C VAL A 543 19.42 0.60 -18.13
N ALA A 544 20.65 0.99 -18.49
CA ALA A 544 21.24 0.65 -19.78
C ALA A 544 21.37 -0.87 -19.93
N SER A 545 21.93 -1.57 -18.95
CA SER A 545 22.07 -3.02 -18.98
C SER A 545 20.74 -3.77 -19.11
N ILE A 546 19.69 -3.31 -18.42
CA ILE A 546 18.34 -3.88 -18.56
C ILE A 546 17.80 -3.63 -19.97
N LYS A 547 17.91 -2.39 -20.48
CA LYS A 547 17.45 -2.06 -21.83
C LYS A 547 18.20 -2.86 -22.90
N ASP A 548 19.52 -3.00 -22.78
CA ASP A 548 20.33 -3.72 -23.74
C ASP A 548 19.95 -5.20 -23.78
N ALA A 549 19.78 -5.82 -22.61
CA ALA A 549 19.35 -7.20 -22.51
C ALA A 549 17.93 -7.42 -23.07
N MET A 550 17.02 -6.45 -22.90
CA MET A 550 15.62 -6.55 -23.34
C MET A 550 15.40 -6.18 -24.81
N LEU A 551 16.21 -5.27 -25.37
CA LEU A 551 16.00 -4.74 -26.73
C LEU A 551 16.94 -5.36 -27.75
N PHE A 552 18.15 -5.76 -27.34
CA PHE A 552 19.16 -6.32 -28.25
C PHE A 552 19.53 -7.77 -27.93
N GLY A 553 19.24 -8.24 -26.71
CA GLY A 553 19.54 -9.60 -26.25
C GLY A 553 18.47 -10.67 -26.51
N ILE A 554 17.32 -10.32 -27.11
CA ILE A 554 16.23 -11.26 -27.48
C ILE A 554 16.35 -11.68 -28.96
N ARG A 555 17.56 -11.99 -29.44
CA ARG A 555 17.77 -12.63 -30.74
C ARG A 555 18.12 -14.09 -30.58
#